data_AF-A0A7I6N577-F1
#
_entry.id   AF-A0A7I6N577-F1
#
_cell.length_a   1.000
_cell.length_b   1.000
_cell.length_c   1.000
_cell.angle_alpha   90.00
_cell.angle_beta   90.00
_cell.angle_gamma   90.00
#
_symmetry.space_group_name_H-M   'P 1'
#
loop_
_entity.id
_entity.type
_entity.pdbx_description
1 polymer ?
#
loop_
_entity_poly.entity_id
_entity_poly.type
_entity_poly.pdbx_seq_one_letter_code
_entity_poly.pdbx_strand_id
1 'polypeptide(L)' 'MATWSMYLFQDSNSPYMDNLIMFHNLNMMIMLSIITLILFILLDLSTNKY' A
#
# COMPACT_ATOMS: atom_id res chain seq x y z
N MET A 1 -8.53 -18.36 -8.17
CA MET A 1 -9.12 -17.77 -9.40
C MET A 1 -9.55 -16.35 -9.06
N ALA A 2 -9.25 -15.37 -9.90
CA ALA A 2 -9.68 -14.01 -9.65
C ALA A 2 -11.21 -13.95 -9.67
N THR A 3 -11.80 -13.45 -8.59
CA THR A 3 -13.21 -13.09 -8.56
C THR A 3 -13.39 -11.68 -9.12
N TRP A 4 -14.61 -11.34 -9.53
CA TRP A 4 -14.94 -9.98 -9.93
C TRP A 4 -14.63 -9.00 -8.78
N SER A 5 -14.12 -7.81 -9.10
CA SER A 5 -13.76 -6.74 -8.13
C SER A 5 -12.69 -7.11 -7.08
N MET A 6 -11.68 -7.90 -7.44
CA MET A 6 -10.61 -8.25 -6.51
C MET A 6 -9.52 -7.17 -6.44
N TYR A 7 -9.35 -6.55 -5.27
CA TYR A 7 -8.28 -5.57 -4.98
C TYR A 7 -7.05 -6.20 -4.30
N LEU A 8 -7.20 -7.40 -3.73
CA LEU A 8 -6.15 -8.14 -3.04
C LEU A 8 -5.56 -9.23 -3.96
N PHE A 9 -4.43 -9.81 -3.56
CA PHE A 9 -3.94 -11.03 -4.21
C PHE A 9 -4.89 -12.20 -3.96
N GLN A 10 -4.90 -13.13 -4.92
CA GLN A 10 -5.57 -14.42 -4.74
C GLN A 10 -4.95 -15.19 -3.58
N ASP A 11 -5.76 -16.05 -2.96
CA ASP A 11 -5.27 -16.98 -1.93
C ASP A 11 -4.08 -17.77 -2.46
N SER A 12 -3.08 -17.95 -1.60
CA SER A 12 -1.83 -18.60 -1.94
C SER A 12 -2.04 -20.10 -2.14
N ASN A 13 -1.56 -20.58 -3.29
CA ASN A 13 -1.56 -22.02 -3.60
C ASN A 13 -0.18 -22.68 -3.34
N SER A 14 0.79 -21.92 -2.81
CA SER A 14 2.13 -22.41 -2.49
C SER A 14 2.82 -21.54 -1.43
N PRO A 15 3.75 -22.10 -0.63
CA PRO A 15 4.49 -21.34 0.39
C PRO A 15 5.37 -20.22 -0.20
N TYR A 16 5.74 -20.31 -1.48
CA TYR A 16 6.46 -19.23 -2.16
C TYR A 16 5.56 -18.02 -2.42
N MET A 17 4.29 -18.25 -2.77
CA MET A 17 3.32 -17.18 -2.98
C MET A 17 3.01 -16.44 -1.67
N ASP A 18 2.95 -17.16 -0.54
CA ASP A 18 2.81 -16.54 0.79
C ASP A 18 3.94 -15.56 1.09
N ASN A 19 5.18 -15.96 0.81
CA ASN A 19 6.34 -15.09 1.03
C ASN A 19 6.30 -13.83 0.15
N LEU A 20 5.85 -13.95 -1.10
CA LEU A 20 5.69 -12.80 -1.99
C LEU A 20 4.57 -11.86 -1.52
N ILE A 21 3.45 -12.40 -1.05
CA ILE A 21 2.37 -11.60 -0.47
C ILE A 21 2.87 -10.86 0.78
N MET A 22 3.64 -11.52 1.65
CA MET A 22 4.21 -10.87 2.83
C MET A 22 5.23 -9.78 2.47
N PHE A 23 6.08 -10.02 1.47
CA PHE A 23 7.01 -9.01 0.95
C PHE A 23 6.27 -7.82 0.35
N HIS A 24 5.22 -8.06 -0.43
CA HIS A 24 4.40 -7.00 -1.00
C HIS A 24 3.72 -6.17 0.10
N ASN A 25 3.14 -6.82 1.13
CA ASN A 25 2.49 -6.12 2.23
C ASN A 25 3.46 -5.21 2.99
N LEU A 26 4.70 -5.68 3.22
CA LEU A 26 5.76 -4.85 3.81
C LEU A 26 6.07 -3.63 2.93
N ASN A 27 6.23 -3.83 1.61
CA ASN A 27 6.52 -2.74 0.69
C ASN A 27 5.35 -1.73 0.62
N MET A 28 4.11 -2.20 0.58
CA MET A 28 2.93 -1.34 0.56
C MET A 28 2.80 -0.51 1.84
N MET A 29 3.14 -1.07 3.00
CA MET A 29 3.17 -0.31 4.25
C MET A 29 4.19 0.83 4.19
N ILE A 30 5.37 0.60 3.65
CA ILE A 30 6.41 1.64 3.48
C ILE A 30 5.96 2.70 2.46
N MET A 31 5.39 2.30 1.33
CA MET A 31 4.91 3.23 0.32
C MET A 31 3.79 4.13 0.86
N LEU A 32 2.82 3.55 1.60
CA LEU A 32 1.73 4.32 2.19
C LEU A 32 2.23 5.30 3.25
N SER A 33 3.18 4.92 4.10
CA SER A 33 3.73 5.84 5.11
C SER A 33 4.39 7.05 4.45
N ILE A 34 5.17 6.84 3.39
CA ILE A 34 5.79 7.93 2.61
C ILE A 34 4.73 8.81 1.95
N ILE A 35 3.72 8.23 1.31
CA ILE A 35 2.65 9.00 0.65
C ILE A 35 1.88 9.84 1.66
N THR A 36 1.52 9.28 2.82
CA THR A 36 0.80 10.02 3.87
C THR A 36 1.63 11.16 4.44
N LEU A 37 2.93 10.98 4.62
CA LEU A 37 3.82 12.03 5.11
C LEU A 37 3.97 13.17 4.09
N ILE A 38 4.09 12.84 2.81
CA ILE A 38 4.12 13.84 1.74
C ILE A 38 2.79 14.59 1.68
N LEU A 39 1.66 13.88 1.73
CA LEU A 39 0.33 14.50 1.75
C LEU A 39 0.15 15.42 2.95
N PHE A 40 0.62 15.01 4.12
CA PHE A 40 0.57 15.84 5.33
C PHE A 40 1.32 17.16 5.13
N ILE A 41 2.55 17.11 4.62
CA ILE A 41 3.34 18.31 4.31
C ILE A 41 2.64 19.19 3.26
N LEU A 42 2.06 18.58 2.22
CA LEU A 42 1.33 19.32 1.19
C LEU A 42 0.08 20.02 1.75
N LEU A 43 -0.63 19.37 2.68
CA LEU A 43 -1.78 19.96 3.35
C LEU A 43 -1.35 21.15 4.23
N ASP A 44 -0.28 21.00 5.00
CA ASP A 44 0.28 22.09 5.81
C ASP A 44 0.68 23.29 4.94
N LEU A 45 1.35 23.06 3.81
CA LEU A 45 1.69 24.12 2.86
C LEU A 45 0.46 24.79 2.24
N SER A 46 -0.56 24.00 1.89
CA SER A 46 -1.78 24.53 1.26
C SER A 46 -2.67 25.33 2.22
N THR A 47 -2.63 25.00 3.51
CA THR A 47 -3.39 25.68 4.56
C THR A 47 -2.63 26.84 5.17
N ASN A 48 -1.34 26.95 4.89
CA ASN A 48 -0.54 28.10 5.29
C ASN A 48 -0.96 29.34 4.48
N LYS A 49 -1.45 30.35 5.19
CA LYS A 49 -1.88 31.64 4.62
C LYS A 49 -0.73 32.63 4.42
N TYR A 50 0.48 32.29 4.89
CA TYR A 50 1.69 33.12 4.81
C TYR A 50 2.75 32.47 3.93
#